data_AF-A0A1R3W5W1-F1
#
_entry.id   AF-A0A1R3W5W1-F1
#
_cell.length_a   1.000
_cell.length_b   1.000
_cell.length_c   1.000
_cell.angle_alpha   90.00
_cell.angle_beta   90.00
_cell.angle_gamma   90.00
#
_symmetry.space_group_name_H-M   'P 1'
#
loop_
_entity.id
_entity.type
_entity.pdbx_description
1 polymer ?
#
loop_
_entity_poly.entity_id
_entity_poly.type
_entity_poly.pdbx_seq_one_letter_code
_entity_poly.pdbx_strand_id
1 'polypeptide(L)'
;MSLSSVRSRLEQLLRPLRRPWFIWRNQILGSPDFQRWAAAFPLTRPIAQRRARRVFDLVAGFVYAQILQACVQTQLLEHLKAEGPKTLEQLLPLLAMPEAEARLLVKAAVSLGLVDEDGRGCYMLGPQGAEMLANPGIAAMVRHHQMLYADLLDPLKLLRGEAPQTQLNRYWAYATGGGEGVTKPEAVREYTELMSVSQERVAEEILDAFKPEGVSCWMDLGGGNATFLSAVARRHSQLSLRLFDLPPVAEAARERLQHLGLADRIQTYGGNFFTDTLPEGADLISLVRVVHDHNDEDIRQLLARVRQVLPEQGALLLAEPMSGTSGAEPIGDAYFGFYLYAMGRGRPRTADELRAMLSEAGFSRIQLLPNRTPLLTRVMIARP
;
A
#
# COMPACT_ATOMS: atom_id res chain seq x y z
N MET A 1 26.29 -21.98 -3.74
CA MET A 1 25.35 -21.81 -2.60
C MET A 1 25.30 -20.34 -2.25
N SER A 2 24.15 -19.67 -2.38
CA SER A 2 24.04 -18.25 -2.04
C SER A 2 24.09 -18.06 -0.51
N LEU A 3 24.55 -16.90 -0.04
CA LEU A 3 24.53 -16.53 1.37
C LEU A 3 23.12 -16.60 1.98
N SER A 4 22.06 -16.42 1.15
CA SER A 4 20.67 -16.61 1.56
C SER A 4 20.31 -18.07 1.86
N SER A 5 20.86 -19.04 1.12
CA SER A 5 20.59 -20.47 1.35
C SER A 5 21.29 -21.02 2.59
N VAL A 6 22.41 -20.42 2.99
CA VAL A 6 23.12 -20.75 4.23
C VAL A 6 22.41 -20.14 5.44
N ARG A 7 21.93 -18.89 5.32
CA ARG A 7 21.17 -18.20 6.36
C ARG A 7 19.83 -18.88 6.64
N SER A 8 19.09 -19.32 5.60
CA SER A 8 17.81 -20.03 5.78
C SER A 8 17.98 -21.42 6.42
N ARG A 9 19.05 -22.15 6.08
CA ARG A 9 19.39 -23.44 6.71
C ARG A 9 19.82 -23.28 8.17
N LEU A 10 20.64 -22.27 8.48
CA LEU A 10 21.02 -21.94 9.86
C LEU A 10 19.80 -21.52 10.69
N GLU A 11 18.89 -20.74 10.12
CA GLU A 11 17.64 -20.37 10.79
C GLU A 11 16.74 -21.59 11.03
N GLN A 12 16.61 -22.51 10.06
CA GLN A 12 15.87 -23.76 10.24
C GLN A 12 16.48 -24.66 11.32
N LEU A 13 17.82 -24.75 11.40
CA LEU A 13 18.53 -25.52 12.42
C LEU A 13 18.41 -24.89 13.83
N LEU A 14 18.35 -23.56 13.93
CA LEU A 14 18.24 -22.84 15.21
C LEU A 14 16.80 -22.66 15.70
N ARG A 15 15.77 -22.84 14.85
CA ARG A 15 14.35 -22.75 15.22
C ARG A 15 13.96 -23.57 16.47
N PRO A 16 14.32 -24.85 16.61
CA PRO A 16 13.95 -25.64 17.80
C PRO A 16 14.64 -25.15 19.08
N LEU A 17 15.87 -24.63 18.99
CA LEU A 17 16.61 -24.09 20.14
C LEU A 17 16.09 -22.71 20.59
N ARG A 18 15.45 -21.97 19.69
CA ARG A 18 14.86 -20.65 20.00
C ARG A 18 13.53 -20.75 20.75
N ARG A 19 12.76 -21.84 20.58
CA ARG A 19 11.43 -21.99 21.19
C ARG A 19 11.45 -21.95 22.72
N PRO A 20 12.31 -22.70 23.44
CA PRO A 20 12.42 -22.60 24.90
C PRO A 20 12.80 -21.19 25.36
N TRP A 21 13.72 -20.53 24.66
CA TRP A 21 14.11 -19.15 24.95
C TRP A 21 12.95 -18.16 24.80
N PHE A 22 12.16 -18.27 23.72
CA PHE A 22 10.97 -17.43 23.52
C PHE A 22 9.93 -17.62 24.63
N ILE A 23 9.69 -18.86 25.05
CA ILE A 23 8.75 -19.18 26.14
C ILE A 23 9.24 -18.54 27.45
N TRP A 24 10.50 -18.79 27.82
CA TRP A 24 11.11 -18.23 29.01
C TRP A 24 11.10 -16.69 29.00
N ARG A 25 11.50 -16.07 27.88
CA ARG A 25 11.44 -14.62 27.68
C ARG A 25 10.03 -14.09 27.90
N ASN A 26 9.02 -14.73 27.30
CA ASN A 26 7.63 -14.28 27.41
C ASN A 26 7.08 -14.43 28.85
N GLN A 27 7.48 -15.48 29.58
CA GLN A 27 7.15 -15.64 31.00
C GLN A 27 7.71 -14.50 31.85
N ILE A 28 8.97 -14.12 31.63
CA ILE A 28 9.58 -12.97 32.32
C ILE A 28 8.88 -11.66 31.94
N LEU A 29 8.66 -11.41 30.65
CA LEU A 29 8.00 -10.19 30.19
C LEU A 29 6.55 -10.07 30.66
N GLY A 30 5.87 -11.21 30.87
CA GLY A 30 4.52 -11.28 31.42
C GLY A 30 4.44 -11.18 32.95
N SER A 31 5.56 -11.26 33.67
CA SER A 31 5.57 -11.21 35.13
C SER A 31 5.30 -9.78 35.64
N PRO A 32 4.28 -9.57 36.51
CA PRO A 32 4.02 -8.26 37.12
C PRO A 32 5.20 -7.75 37.94
N ASP A 33 5.93 -8.63 38.63
CA ASP A 33 7.11 -8.28 39.41
C ASP A 33 8.24 -7.75 38.54
N PHE A 34 8.50 -8.43 37.42
CA PHE A 34 9.49 -7.98 36.45
C PHE A 34 9.11 -6.64 35.81
N GLN A 35 7.83 -6.46 35.46
CA GLN A 35 7.34 -5.20 34.88
C GLN A 35 7.46 -4.03 35.88
N ARG A 36 7.10 -4.25 37.14
CA ARG A 36 7.27 -3.25 38.23
C ARG A 36 8.73 -2.89 38.42
N TRP A 37 9.61 -3.88 38.53
CA TRP A 37 11.05 -3.67 38.64
C TRP A 37 11.61 -2.90 37.43
N ALA A 38 11.26 -3.32 36.21
CA ALA A 38 11.74 -2.69 34.98
C ALA A 38 11.26 -1.23 34.83
N ALA A 39 10.06 -0.90 35.30
CA ALA A 39 9.54 0.47 35.33
C ALA A 39 10.16 1.30 36.46
N ALA A 40 10.50 0.69 37.59
CA ALA A 40 11.13 1.37 38.72
C ALA A 40 12.61 1.71 38.44
N PHE A 41 13.34 0.86 37.72
CA PHE A 41 14.77 1.05 37.47
C PHE A 41 15.06 2.08 36.34
N PRO A 42 15.85 3.15 36.59
CA PRO A 42 16.02 4.26 35.63
C PRO A 42 16.50 3.88 34.22
N LEU A 43 17.37 2.87 34.08
CA LEU A 43 17.91 2.48 32.76
C LEU A 43 16.92 1.67 31.93
N THR A 44 16.06 0.88 32.57
CA THR A 44 15.04 0.06 31.89
C THR A 44 13.71 0.79 31.77
N ARG A 45 13.45 1.81 32.59
CA ARG A 45 12.18 2.56 32.65
C ARG A 45 11.72 3.09 31.28
N PRO A 46 12.56 3.75 30.45
CA PRO A 46 12.11 4.23 29.14
C PRO A 46 11.69 3.08 28.21
N ILE A 47 12.36 1.94 28.28
CA ILE A 47 12.04 0.76 27.47
C ILE A 47 10.73 0.13 27.97
N ALA A 48 10.56 -0.01 29.29
CA ALA A 48 9.35 -0.52 29.90
C ALA A 48 8.13 0.36 29.55
N GLN A 49 8.26 1.68 29.66
CA GLN A 49 7.23 2.65 29.30
C GLN A 49 6.88 2.60 27.81
N ARG A 50 7.88 2.55 26.92
CA ARG A 50 7.64 2.41 25.46
C ARG A 50 6.92 1.11 25.13
N ARG A 51 7.27 -0.01 25.78
CA ARG A 51 6.59 -1.31 25.56
C ARG A 51 5.15 -1.29 26.07
N ALA A 52 4.90 -0.75 27.25
CA ALA A 52 3.55 -0.60 27.78
C ALA A 52 2.70 0.28 26.86
N ARG A 53 3.24 1.40 26.38
CA ARG A 53 2.57 2.28 25.41
C ARG A 53 2.23 1.54 24.13
N ARG A 54 3.14 0.77 23.54
CA ARG A 54 2.85 0.00 22.30
C ARG A 54 1.67 -0.96 22.43
N VAL A 55 1.50 -1.62 23.58
CA VAL A 55 0.34 -2.50 23.80
C VAL A 55 -0.94 -1.67 23.92
N PHE A 56 -0.88 -0.55 24.62
CA PHE A 56 -2.01 0.36 24.73
C PHE A 56 -2.37 0.98 23.37
N ASP A 57 -1.39 1.31 22.54
CA ASP A 57 -1.61 1.83 21.18
C ASP A 57 -2.36 0.81 20.31
N LEU A 58 -2.16 -0.50 20.52
CA LEU A 58 -2.95 -1.53 19.85
C LEU A 58 -4.40 -1.58 20.34
N VAL A 59 -4.63 -1.38 21.65
CA VAL A 59 -5.97 -1.35 22.25
C VAL A 59 -6.74 -0.09 21.79
N ALA A 60 -6.07 1.06 21.76
CA ALA A 60 -6.65 2.34 21.38
C ALA A 60 -6.60 2.60 19.87
N GLY A 61 -5.93 1.75 19.09
CA GLY A 61 -5.64 1.99 17.68
C GLY A 61 -6.88 2.22 16.82
N PHE A 62 -8.01 1.55 17.13
CA PHE A 62 -9.27 1.78 16.43
C PHE A 62 -9.78 3.22 16.64
N VAL A 63 -9.60 3.78 17.84
CA VAL A 63 -9.96 5.19 18.13
C VAL A 63 -9.01 6.14 17.41
N TYR A 64 -7.71 5.87 17.41
CA TYR A 64 -6.72 6.70 16.72
C TYR A 64 -6.99 6.79 15.22
N ALA A 65 -7.38 5.67 14.62
CA ALA A 65 -7.73 5.62 13.21
C ALA A 65 -9.03 6.39 12.90
N GLN A 66 -10.02 6.37 13.81
CA GLN A 66 -11.24 7.18 13.69
C GLN A 66 -10.98 8.68 13.89
N ILE A 67 -10.07 9.07 14.79
CA ILE A 67 -9.64 10.47 14.95
C ILE A 67 -9.00 10.97 13.65
N LEU A 68 -8.10 10.17 13.06
CA LEU A 68 -7.47 10.49 11.77
C LEU A 68 -8.53 10.65 10.67
N GLN A 69 -9.51 9.74 10.62
CA GLN A 69 -10.63 9.82 9.67
C GLN A 69 -11.43 11.11 9.86
N ALA A 70 -11.75 11.51 11.10
CA ALA A 70 -12.45 12.75 11.37
C ALA A 70 -11.65 13.99 10.93
N CYS A 71 -10.33 14.01 11.17
CA CYS A 71 -9.46 15.08 10.67
C CYS A 71 -9.49 15.18 9.14
N VAL A 72 -9.47 14.04 8.43
CA VAL A 72 -9.53 13.99 6.96
C VAL A 72 -10.91 14.43 6.41
N GLN A 73 -12.00 14.06 7.08
CA GLN A 73 -13.36 14.43 6.67
C GLN A 73 -13.66 15.91 6.88
N THR A 74 -13.13 16.48 7.98
CA THR A 74 -13.30 17.90 8.31
C THR A 74 -12.26 18.80 7.65
N GLN A 75 -11.31 18.23 6.90
CA GLN A 75 -10.19 18.96 6.28
C GLN A 75 -9.38 19.79 7.29
N LEU A 76 -9.35 19.37 8.57
CA LEU A 76 -8.72 20.12 9.66
C LEU A 76 -7.26 20.43 9.35
N LEU A 77 -6.52 19.45 8.81
CA LEU A 77 -5.10 19.60 8.56
C LEU A 77 -4.85 20.55 7.38
N GLU A 78 -5.68 20.47 6.34
CA GLU A 78 -5.65 21.34 5.18
C GLU A 78 -5.91 22.80 5.56
N HIS A 79 -6.91 23.07 6.40
CA HIS A 79 -7.18 24.40 6.94
C HIS A 79 -5.98 24.97 7.71
N LEU A 80 -5.36 24.17 8.57
CA LEU A 80 -4.18 24.59 9.34
C LEU A 80 -2.94 24.80 8.46
N LYS A 81 -2.79 24.04 7.37
CA LYS A 81 -1.71 24.21 6.40
C LYS A 81 -1.88 25.46 5.55
N ALA A 82 -3.08 25.70 5.04
CA ALA A 82 -3.36 26.78 4.10
C ALA A 82 -3.44 28.16 4.77
N GLU A 83 -4.04 28.21 5.96
CA GLU A 83 -4.40 29.47 6.62
C GLU A 83 -3.53 29.76 7.86
N GLY A 84 -2.62 28.85 8.21
CA GLY A 84 -1.72 28.97 9.35
C GLY A 84 -2.38 28.64 10.70
N PRO A 85 -1.73 29.01 11.82
CA PRO A 85 -2.23 28.73 13.15
C PRO A 85 -3.62 29.33 13.42
N LYS A 86 -4.50 28.58 14.08
CA LYS A 86 -5.89 28.97 14.39
C LYS A 86 -6.25 28.73 15.85
N THR A 87 -7.02 29.64 16.43
CA THR A 87 -7.71 29.42 17.71
C THR A 87 -8.86 28.42 17.55
N LEU A 88 -9.38 27.90 18.66
CA LEU A 88 -10.55 27.01 18.61
C LEU A 88 -11.75 27.71 17.98
N GLU A 89 -12.00 28.97 18.34
CA GLU A 89 -13.10 29.80 17.86
C GLU A 89 -13.05 29.97 16.33
N GLN A 90 -11.86 30.09 15.76
CA GLN A 90 -11.65 30.17 14.31
C GLN A 90 -11.85 28.83 13.61
N LEU A 91 -11.67 27.71 14.31
CA LEU A 91 -11.87 26.36 13.76
C LEU A 91 -13.35 25.94 13.75
N LEU A 92 -14.17 26.41 14.70
CA LEU A 92 -15.59 26.05 14.79
C LEU A 92 -16.37 26.16 13.46
N PRO A 93 -16.35 27.29 12.73
CA PRO A 93 -17.08 27.41 11.47
C PRO A 93 -16.52 26.51 10.35
N LEU A 94 -15.23 26.16 10.40
CA LEU A 94 -14.58 25.31 9.40
C LEU A 94 -14.92 23.83 9.62
N LEU A 95 -14.96 23.41 10.88
CA LEU A 95 -15.25 22.03 11.27
C LEU A 95 -16.75 21.72 11.29
N ALA A 96 -17.61 22.74 11.26
CA ALA A 96 -19.07 22.62 11.30
C ALA A 96 -19.58 21.75 12.46
N MET A 97 -19.00 21.92 13.65
CA MET A 97 -19.35 21.16 14.86
C MET A 97 -19.39 22.06 16.11
N PRO A 98 -20.07 21.65 17.18
CA PRO A 98 -20.12 22.45 18.40
C PRO A 98 -18.77 22.47 19.12
N GLU A 99 -18.60 23.46 20.02
CA GLU A 99 -17.29 23.78 20.60
C GLU A 99 -16.69 22.64 21.42
N ALA A 100 -17.49 21.92 22.20
CA ALA A 100 -17.01 20.84 23.04
C ALA A 100 -16.42 19.68 22.21
N GLU A 101 -17.09 19.33 21.12
CA GLU A 101 -16.70 18.28 20.18
C GLU A 101 -15.49 18.70 19.34
N ALA A 102 -15.45 19.96 18.87
CA ALA A 102 -14.27 20.51 18.21
C ALA A 102 -13.04 20.46 19.13
N ARG A 103 -13.21 20.89 20.38
CA ARG A 103 -12.14 20.86 21.39
C ARG A 103 -11.66 19.43 21.63
N LEU A 104 -12.57 18.45 21.69
CA LEU A 104 -12.23 17.04 21.82
C LEU A 104 -11.42 16.55 20.62
N LEU A 105 -11.89 16.79 19.39
CA LEU A 105 -11.21 16.36 18.17
C LEU A 105 -9.82 16.97 18.06
N VAL A 106 -9.69 18.28 18.25
CA VAL A 106 -8.39 18.98 18.14
C VAL A 106 -7.44 18.50 19.22
N LYS A 107 -7.88 18.38 20.48
CA LYS A 107 -7.04 17.82 21.54
C LYS A 107 -6.59 16.39 21.24
N ALA A 108 -7.46 15.56 20.68
CA ALA A 108 -7.13 14.21 20.26
C ALA A 108 -6.10 14.23 19.11
N ALA A 109 -6.29 15.10 18.11
CA ALA A 109 -5.36 15.28 17.00
C ALA A 109 -3.98 15.76 17.49
N VAL A 110 -3.94 16.65 18.49
CA VAL A 110 -2.70 17.07 19.18
C VAL A 110 -2.00 15.88 19.85
N SER A 111 -2.75 15.03 20.54
CA SER A 111 -2.15 13.87 21.21
C SER A 111 -1.54 12.84 20.24
N LEU A 112 -1.96 12.87 18.97
CA LEU A 112 -1.44 12.02 17.90
C LEU A 112 -0.38 12.73 17.02
N GLY A 113 -0.08 14.00 17.32
CA GLY A 113 0.85 14.83 16.54
C GLY A 113 0.36 15.18 15.12
N LEU A 114 -0.93 15.00 14.86
CA LEU A 114 -1.56 15.48 13.62
C LEU A 114 -1.66 17.01 13.63
N VAL A 115 -1.81 17.58 14.83
CA VAL A 115 -1.90 19.00 15.13
C VAL A 115 -0.90 19.30 16.25
N ASP A 116 -0.37 20.51 16.32
CA ASP A 116 0.40 21.03 17.46
C ASP A 116 -0.34 22.20 18.11
N GLU A 117 -0.08 22.43 19.39
CA GLU A 117 -0.59 23.59 20.14
C GLU A 117 0.58 24.43 20.64
N ASP A 118 0.56 25.75 20.44
CA ASP A 118 1.64 26.67 20.81
C ASP A 118 1.68 27.07 22.31
N GLY A 119 0.78 26.49 23.11
CA GLY A 119 0.59 26.80 24.53
C GLY A 119 -0.14 28.12 24.80
N ARG A 120 -0.59 28.85 23.77
CA ARG A 120 -1.38 30.09 23.87
C ARG A 120 -2.80 29.92 23.32
N GLY A 121 -3.22 28.68 23.08
CA GLY A 121 -4.54 28.34 22.54
C GLY A 121 -4.63 28.40 21.01
N CYS A 122 -3.50 28.51 20.31
CA CYS A 122 -3.44 28.38 18.86
C CYS A 122 -2.96 26.99 18.45
N TYR A 123 -3.69 26.39 17.52
CA TYR A 123 -3.41 25.10 16.92
C TYR A 123 -2.77 25.28 15.55
N MET A 124 -1.80 24.44 15.20
CA MET A 124 -1.11 24.45 13.91
C MET A 124 -0.86 23.03 13.40
N LEU A 125 -0.41 22.90 12.16
CA LEU A 125 -0.11 21.59 11.59
C LEU A 125 1.01 20.90 12.36
N GLY A 126 0.74 19.72 12.91
CA GLY A 126 1.74 18.91 13.60
C GLY A 126 2.61 18.10 12.62
N PRO A 127 3.71 17.50 13.08
CA PRO A 127 4.66 16.80 12.21
C PRO A 127 4.03 15.61 11.47
N GLN A 128 3.23 14.78 12.14
CA GLN A 128 2.54 13.66 11.48
C GLN A 128 1.47 14.16 10.50
N GLY A 129 0.81 15.29 10.83
CA GLY A 129 -0.15 15.92 9.93
C GLY A 129 0.52 16.45 8.66
N ALA A 130 1.69 17.06 8.80
CA ALA A 130 2.50 17.54 7.69
C ALA A 130 2.97 16.41 6.77
N GLU A 131 3.47 15.30 7.35
CA GLU A 131 3.85 14.11 6.60
C GLU A 131 2.67 13.49 5.85
N MET A 132 1.49 13.46 6.47
CA MET A 132 0.26 12.97 5.84
C MET A 132 -0.14 13.86 4.66
N LEU A 133 -0.17 15.19 4.82
CA LEU A 133 -0.53 16.10 3.74
C LEU A 133 0.51 16.15 2.62
N ALA A 134 1.78 15.82 2.91
CA ALA A 134 2.80 15.63 1.90
C ALA A 134 2.60 14.33 1.09
N ASN A 135 1.65 13.48 1.50
CA ASN A 135 1.29 12.25 0.81
C ASN A 135 -0.24 12.15 0.63
N PRO A 136 -0.81 12.80 -0.39
CA PRO A 136 -2.25 12.77 -0.64
C PRO A 136 -2.84 11.35 -0.71
N GLY A 137 -2.02 10.35 -1.10
CA GLY A 137 -2.36 8.92 -1.10
C GLY A 137 -2.84 8.41 0.26
N ILE A 138 -2.26 8.91 1.36
CA ILE A 138 -2.63 8.49 2.72
C ILE A 138 -4.04 8.99 3.06
N ALA A 139 -4.34 10.27 2.81
CA ALA A 139 -5.66 10.83 3.07
C ALA A 139 -6.73 10.11 2.25
N ALA A 140 -6.41 9.77 1.00
CA ALA A 140 -7.28 8.96 0.17
C ALA A 140 -7.50 7.57 0.81
N MET A 141 -6.45 6.83 1.17
CA MET A 141 -6.59 5.53 1.86
C MET A 141 -7.48 5.60 3.12
N VAL A 142 -7.31 6.63 3.96
CA VAL A 142 -8.12 6.83 5.17
C VAL A 142 -9.61 6.95 4.85
N ARG A 143 -10.00 7.65 3.78
CA ARG A 143 -11.41 7.77 3.38
C ARG A 143 -12.03 6.42 3.03
N HIS A 144 -11.25 5.50 2.46
CA HIS A 144 -11.75 4.17 2.06
C HIS A 144 -11.74 3.13 3.16
N HIS A 145 -11.10 3.40 4.30
CA HIS A 145 -11.13 2.48 5.44
C HIS A 145 -12.54 2.22 5.97
N GLN A 146 -13.53 3.07 5.69
CA GLN A 146 -14.93 2.86 6.09
C GLN A 146 -15.48 1.48 5.73
N MET A 147 -15.21 0.99 4.52
CA MET A 147 -15.67 -0.32 4.08
C MET A 147 -14.99 -1.43 4.88
N LEU A 148 -13.66 -1.35 5.02
CA LEU A 148 -12.91 -2.32 5.80
C LEU A 148 -13.29 -2.28 7.29
N TYR A 149 -13.57 -1.11 7.87
CA TYR A 149 -14.05 -1.01 9.25
C TYR A 149 -15.36 -1.77 9.45
N ALA A 150 -16.31 -1.66 8.51
CA ALA A 150 -17.55 -2.42 8.56
C ALA A 150 -17.30 -3.93 8.49
N ASP A 151 -16.36 -4.36 7.66
CA ASP A 151 -15.97 -5.77 7.53
C ASP A 151 -15.22 -6.31 8.77
N LEU A 152 -14.54 -5.43 9.52
CA LEU A 152 -13.79 -5.76 10.72
C LEU A 152 -14.59 -5.59 12.03
N LEU A 153 -15.89 -5.26 11.97
CA LEU A 153 -16.73 -5.20 13.18
C LEU A 153 -16.81 -6.56 13.89
N ASP A 154 -16.78 -7.66 13.13
CA ASP A 154 -16.59 -9.02 13.65
C ASP A 154 -15.45 -9.71 12.88
N PRO A 155 -14.19 -9.56 13.33
CA PRO A 155 -13.05 -10.09 12.61
C PRO A 155 -13.03 -11.63 12.61
N LEU A 156 -13.67 -12.29 13.58
CA LEU A 156 -13.75 -13.75 13.61
C LEU A 156 -14.76 -14.27 12.60
N LYS A 157 -15.90 -13.59 12.42
CA LYS A 157 -16.84 -13.91 11.33
C LYS A 157 -16.17 -13.81 9.98
N LEU A 158 -15.35 -12.77 9.76
CA LEU A 158 -14.55 -12.64 8.55
C LEU A 158 -13.61 -13.86 8.41
N LEU A 159 -12.73 -14.11 9.39
CA LEU A 159 -11.70 -15.15 9.31
C LEU A 159 -12.24 -16.60 9.28
N ARG A 160 -13.46 -16.83 9.74
CA ARG A 160 -14.14 -18.14 9.62
C ARG A 160 -14.78 -18.36 8.25
N GLY A 161 -14.75 -17.35 7.36
CA GLY A 161 -15.41 -17.41 6.07
C GLY A 161 -16.94 -17.28 6.15
N GLU A 162 -17.46 -16.78 7.28
CA GLU A 162 -18.91 -16.59 7.51
C GLU A 162 -19.41 -15.25 6.93
N ALA A 163 -18.55 -14.52 6.23
CA ALA A 163 -18.84 -13.27 5.52
C ALA A 163 -18.52 -13.42 4.02
N PRO A 164 -19.33 -14.16 3.24
CA PRO A 164 -19.03 -14.47 1.83
C PRO A 164 -19.07 -13.24 0.91
N GLN A 165 -19.64 -12.13 1.36
CA GLN A 165 -19.82 -10.88 0.61
C GLN A 165 -19.58 -9.69 1.55
N THR A 166 -18.32 -9.42 1.84
CA THR A 166 -17.87 -8.22 2.56
C THR A 166 -18.22 -6.94 1.78
N GLN A 167 -18.22 -5.80 2.46
CA GLN A 167 -18.41 -4.50 1.83
C GLN A 167 -17.29 -4.24 0.82
N LEU A 168 -16.05 -4.55 1.21
CA LEU A 168 -14.90 -4.37 0.32
C LEU A 168 -14.99 -5.27 -0.91
N ASN A 169 -15.38 -6.55 -0.77
CA ASN A 169 -15.56 -7.45 -1.92
C ASN A 169 -16.63 -6.94 -2.91
N ARG A 170 -17.79 -6.49 -2.41
CA ARG A 170 -18.87 -5.95 -3.26
C ARG A 170 -18.44 -4.71 -4.02
N TYR A 171 -17.76 -3.78 -3.36
CA TYR A 171 -17.22 -2.59 -3.99
C TYR A 171 -16.23 -2.94 -5.11
N TRP A 172 -15.36 -3.92 -4.88
CA TRP A 172 -14.38 -4.35 -5.88
C TRP A 172 -14.99 -5.09 -7.06
N ALA A 173 -15.93 -6.01 -6.83
CA ALA A 173 -16.65 -6.70 -7.91
C ALA A 173 -17.37 -5.68 -8.82
N TYR A 174 -17.93 -4.65 -8.21
CA TYR A 174 -18.58 -3.54 -8.89
C TYR A 174 -17.59 -2.64 -9.67
N ALA A 175 -16.44 -2.30 -9.07
CA ALA A 175 -15.44 -1.44 -9.69
C ALA A 175 -14.68 -2.11 -10.85
N THR A 176 -14.47 -3.43 -10.81
CA THR A 176 -13.72 -4.17 -11.85
C THR A 176 -14.60 -4.93 -12.83
N GLY A 177 -15.92 -4.76 -12.80
CA GLY A 177 -16.86 -5.43 -13.71
C GLY A 177 -16.88 -6.96 -13.58
N GLY A 178 -16.48 -7.49 -12.42
CA GLY A 178 -16.37 -8.93 -12.15
C GLY A 178 -17.66 -9.59 -11.65
N GLY A 179 -18.75 -8.84 -11.51
CA GLY A 179 -20.08 -9.34 -11.15
C GLY A 179 -21.11 -9.10 -12.26
N GLU A 180 -22.15 -9.94 -12.30
CA GLU A 180 -23.35 -9.72 -13.12
C GLU A 180 -24.12 -8.49 -12.61
N GLY A 181 -23.63 -7.28 -12.90
CA GLY A 181 -24.21 -6.06 -12.41
C GLY A 181 -23.52 -4.82 -12.96
N VAL A 182 -24.29 -4.07 -13.76
CA VAL A 182 -23.98 -2.77 -14.38
C VAL A 182 -22.85 -1.99 -13.68
N THR A 183 -21.68 -1.95 -14.31
CA THR A 183 -20.57 -1.04 -13.99
C THR A 183 -21.07 0.40 -14.15
N LYS A 184 -21.14 1.19 -13.08
CA LYS A 184 -21.30 2.64 -13.23
C LYS A 184 -19.93 3.29 -13.40
N PRO A 185 -19.70 4.06 -14.48
CA PRO A 185 -18.42 4.74 -14.75
C PRO A 185 -17.89 5.57 -13.58
N GLU A 186 -18.78 6.15 -12.77
CA GLU A 186 -18.42 7.01 -11.64
C GLU A 186 -17.69 6.27 -10.52
N ALA A 187 -18.10 5.05 -10.18
CA ALA A 187 -17.46 4.27 -9.11
C ALA A 187 -16.11 3.69 -9.54
N VAL A 188 -15.99 3.31 -10.82
CA VAL A 188 -14.69 2.93 -11.42
C VAL A 188 -13.73 4.11 -11.40
N ARG A 189 -14.22 5.32 -11.68
CA ARG A 189 -13.44 6.56 -11.64
C ARG A 189 -12.98 6.90 -10.23
N GLU A 190 -13.87 6.93 -9.24
CA GLU A 190 -13.52 7.19 -7.83
C GLU A 190 -12.49 6.19 -7.29
N TYR A 191 -12.63 4.90 -7.62
CA TYR A 191 -11.65 3.88 -7.26
C TYR A 191 -10.30 4.09 -7.94
N THR A 192 -10.31 4.34 -9.26
CA THR A 192 -9.10 4.56 -10.04
C THR A 192 -8.37 5.81 -9.56
N GLU A 193 -9.10 6.88 -9.25
CA GLU A 193 -8.56 8.10 -8.66
C GLU A 193 -7.94 7.83 -7.28
N LEU A 194 -8.63 7.11 -6.40
CA LEU A 194 -8.09 6.67 -5.10
C LEU A 194 -6.76 5.90 -5.23
N MET A 195 -6.71 4.88 -6.08
CA MET A 195 -5.51 4.06 -6.26
C MET A 195 -4.38 4.88 -6.87
N SER A 196 -4.70 5.78 -7.81
CA SER A 196 -3.71 6.60 -8.49
C SER A 196 -2.99 7.59 -7.59
N VAL A 197 -3.68 8.14 -6.59
CA VAL A 197 -3.11 9.12 -5.65
C VAL A 197 -2.08 8.44 -4.72
N SER A 198 -2.20 7.13 -4.48
CA SER A 198 -1.16 6.33 -3.82
C SER A 198 -0.01 5.90 -4.74
N GLN A 199 -0.22 5.94 -6.07
CA GLN A 199 0.75 5.44 -7.05
C GLN A 199 1.89 6.43 -7.35
N GLU A 200 1.76 7.73 -7.09
CA GLU A 200 2.82 8.69 -7.41
C GLU A 200 4.13 8.40 -6.64
N ARG A 201 4.06 8.20 -5.32
CA ARG A 201 5.26 7.84 -4.53
C ARG A 201 5.78 6.45 -4.86
N VAL A 202 4.89 5.52 -5.19
CA VAL A 202 5.26 4.19 -5.68
C VAL A 202 6.05 4.31 -6.99
N ALA A 203 5.60 5.16 -7.92
CA ALA A 203 6.28 5.41 -9.17
C ALA A 203 7.67 6.02 -8.97
N GLU A 204 7.80 7.01 -8.08
CA GLU A 204 9.09 7.60 -7.71
C GLU A 204 10.06 6.56 -7.16
N GLU A 205 9.60 5.74 -6.20
CA GLU A 205 10.40 4.69 -5.57
C GLU A 205 10.88 3.65 -6.61
N ILE A 206 10.00 3.26 -7.55
CA ILE A 206 10.35 2.37 -8.66
C ILE A 206 11.41 3.00 -9.56
N LEU A 207 11.20 4.25 -10.00
CA LEU A 207 12.10 4.94 -10.91
C LEU A 207 13.44 5.31 -10.27
N ASP A 208 13.50 5.42 -8.95
CA ASP A 208 14.74 5.56 -8.20
C ASP A 208 15.50 4.24 -8.08
N ALA A 209 14.80 3.12 -7.86
CA ALA A 209 15.40 1.79 -7.74
C ALA A 209 15.82 1.18 -9.08
N PHE A 210 15.13 1.49 -10.18
CA PHE A 210 15.36 0.91 -11.50
C PHE A 210 15.65 1.98 -12.56
N LYS A 211 16.69 1.76 -13.36
CA LYS A 211 17.02 2.57 -14.55
C LYS A 211 16.75 1.74 -15.81
N PRO A 212 15.87 2.19 -16.72
CA PRO A 212 15.51 1.47 -17.93
C PRO A 212 16.57 1.66 -19.04
N GLU A 213 17.84 1.44 -18.74
CA GLU A 213 18.93 1.56 -19.71
C GLU A 213 18.80 0.47 -20.79
N GLY A 214 18.87 0.88 -22.06
CA GLY A 214 18.72 -0.02 -23.20
C GLY A 214 17.29 -0.50 -23.49
N VAL A 215 16.30 -0.03 -22.73
CA VAL A 215 14.87 -0.28 -22.98
C VAL A 215 14.39 0.67 -24.06
N SER A 216 13.68 0.15 -25.06
CA SER A 216 13.07 0.95 -26.14
C SER A 216 11.58 1.15 -25.92
N CYS A 217 10.88 0.13 -25.43
CA CYS A 217 9.43 0.13 -25.24
C CYS A 217 9.02 -0.49 -23.91
N TRP A 218 8.43 0.33 -23.05
CA TRP A 218 7.91 -0.07 -21.74
C TRP A 218 6.39 -0.17 -21.78
N MET A 219 5.85 -1.37 -21.55
CA MET A 219 4.43 -1.62 -21.34
C MET A 219 4.08 -1.85 -19.86
N ASP A 220 3.06 -1.17 -19.33
CA ASP A 220 2.51 -1.42 -18.00
C ASP A 220 1.17 -2.15 -18.12
N LEU A 221 1.10 -3.37 -17.59
CA LEU A 221 -0.12 -4.18 -17.57
C LEU A 221 -0.88 -3.89 -16.27
N GLY A 222 -2.17 -3.60 -16.36
CA GLY A 222 -2.97 -3.17 -15.21
C GLY A 222 -2.57 -1.77 -14.71
N GLY A 223 -2.14 -0.88 -15.61
CA GLY A 223 -1.54 0.41 -15.26
C GLY A 223 -2.54 1.49 -14.81
N GLY A 224 -3.83 1.17 -14.70
CA GLY A 224 -4.87 2.07 -14.19
C GLY A 224 -4.98 3.35 -15.02
N ASN A 225 -5.01 4.51 -14.36
CA ASN A 225 -5.08 5.82 -15.02
C ASN A 225 -3.72 6.35 -15.53
N ALA A 226 -2.79 5.47 -15.84
CA ALA A 226 -1.47 5.81 -16.36
C ALA A 226 -0.61 6.70 -15.44
N THR A 227 -0.88 6.76 -14.13
CA THR A 227 -0.07 7.59 -13.20
C THR A 227 1.39 7.14 -13.18
N PHE A 228 1.64 5.83 -13.13
CA PHE A 228 2.99 5.28 -13.21
C PHE A 228 3.68 5.65 -14.53
N LEU A 229 3.07 5.33 -15.68
CA LEU A 229 3.65 5.64 -16.99
C LEU A 229 3.80 7.14 -17.25
N SER A 230 2.94 7.98 -16.69
CA SER A 230 3.11 9.44 -16.76
C SER A 230 4.38 9.89 -16.03
N ALA A 231 4.71 9.28 -14.89
CA ALA A 231 5.97 9.53 -14.20
C ALA A 231 7.18 9.03 -15.01
N VAL A 232 7.05 7.84 -15.64
CA VAL A 232 8.07 7.31 -16.56
C VAL A 232 8.29 8.28 -17.72
N ALA A 233 7.22 8.76 -18.37
CA ALA A 233 7.29 9.66 -19.52
C ALA A 233 8.02 10.98 -19.20
N ARG A 234 7.82 11.51 -17.99
CA ARG A 234 8.48 12.72 -17.50
C ARG A 234 9.98 12.51 -17.27
N ARG A 235 10.40 11.36 -16.74
CA ARG A 235 11.81 11.06 -16.41
C ARG A 235 12.59 10.53 -17.62
N HIS A 236 11.92 9.85 -18.54
CA HIS A 236 12.52 9.16 -19.67
C HIS A 236 11.83 9.58 -20.98
N SER A 237 12.32 10.66 -21.58
CA SER A 237 11.70 11.28 -22.76
C SER A 237 11.82 10.46 -24.05
N GLN A 238 12.73 9.48 -24.10
CA GLN A 238 13.00 8.67 -25.30
C GLN A 238 12.24 7.34 -25.34
N LEU A 239 11.60 6.94 -24.23
CA LEU A 239 10.88 5.67 -24.18
C LEU A 239 9.54 5.77 -24.93
N SER A 240 9.26 4.74 -25.73
CA SER A 240 7.92 4.41 -26.19
C SER A 240 7.16 3.73 -25.07
N LEU A 241 5.95 4.21 -24.74
CA LEU A 241 5.20 3.74 -23.58
C LEU A 241 3.85 3.17 -23.99
N ARG A 242 3.45 2.08 -23.33
CA ARG A 242 2.19 1.41 -23.58
C ARG A 242 1.46 1.11 -22.28
N LEU A 243 0.21 1.51 -22.19
CA LEU A 243 -0.69 1.16 -21.09
C LEU A 243 -1.62 0.04 -21.56
N PHE A 244 -1.76 -1.02 -20.78
CA PHE A 244 -2.81 -2.02 -20.98
C PHE A 244 -3.67 -2.11 -19.73
N ASP A 245 -4.98 -2.01 -19.88
CA ASP A 245 -5.94 -2.22 -18.79
C ASP A 245 -7.31 -2.65 -19.35
N LEU A 246 -8.29 -2.91 -18.49
CA LEU A 246 -9.66 -3.18 -18.92
C LEU A 246 -10.17 -2.05 -19.83
N PRO A 247 -10.99 -2.33 -20.85
CA PRO A 247 -11.44 -1.33 -21.81
C PRO A 247 -11.96 -0.01 -21.20
N PRO A 248 -12.84 0.01 -20.18
CA PRO A 248 -13.29 1.27 -19.58
C PRO A 248 -12.17 2.03 -18.84
N VAL A 249 -11.19 1.32 -18.26
CA VAL A 249 -10.06 1.94 -17.54
C VAL A 249 -9.05 2.51 -18.55
N ALA A 250 -8.77 1.78 -19.62
CA ALA A 250 -7.90 2.23 -20.70
C ALA A 250 -8.46 3.49 -21.41
N GLU A 251 -9.79 3.58 -21.57
CA GLU A 251 -10.44 4.78 -22.11
C GLU A 251 -10.26 5.98 -21.17
N ALA A 252 -10.58 5.83 -19.89
CA ALA A 252 -10.41 6.88 -18.89
C ALA A 252 -8.94 7.35 -18.77
N ALA A 253 -7.99 6.41 -18.89
CA ALA A 253 -6.58 6.73 -18.93
C ALA A 253 -6.21 7.54 -20.18
N ARG A 254 -6.77 7.21 -21.36
CA ARG A 254 -6.55 7.97 -22.59
C ARG A 254 -7.04 9.41 -22.47
N GLU A 255 -8.24 9.63 -21.95
CA GLU A 255 -8.78 10.96 -21.69
C GLU A 255 -7.86 11.77 -20.76
N ARG A 256 -7.41 11.16 -19.65
CA ARG A 256 -6.45 11.80 -18.74
C ARG A 256 -5.13 12.13 -19.44
N LEU A 257 -4.61 11.24 -20.27
CA LEU A 257 -3.36 11.46 -21.02
C LEU A 257 -3.50 12.60 -22.03
N GLN A 258 -4.67 12.79 -22.65
CA GLN A 258 -4.94 13.95 -23.50
C GLN A 258 -4.88 15.25 -22.69
N HIS A 259 -5.51 15.30 -21.51
CA HIS A 259 -5.44 16.46 -20.63
C HIS A 259 -4.02 16.77 -20.13
N LEU A 260 -3.18 15.75 -19.97
CA LEU A 260 -1.78 15.90 -19.57
C LEU A 260 -0.82 16.19 -20.73
N GLY A 261 -1.29 16.20 -21.98
CA GLY A 261 -0.44 16.34 -23.17
C GLY A 261 0.51 15.15 -23.38
N LEU A 262 0.15 13.97 -22.89
CA LEU A 262 0.96 12.74 -22.97
C LEU A 262 0.36 11.67 -23.89
N ALA A 263 -0.77 11.94 -24.55
CA ALA A 263 -1.45 10.98 -25.43
C ALA A 263 -0.56 10.48 -26.58
N ASP A 264 0.31 11.33 -27.15
CA ASP A 264 1.26 10.92 -28.21
C ASP A 264 2.43 10.09 -27.67
N ARG A 265 2.68 10.15 -26.35
CA ARG A 265 3.79 9.46 -25.68
C ARG A 265 3.40 8.10 -25.14
N ILE A 266 2.12 7.93 -24.76
CA ILE A 266 1.62 6.72 -24.10
C ILE A 266 0.43 6.17 -24.89
N GLN A 267 0.66 5.04 -25.57
CA GLN A 267 -0.39 4.33 -26.30
C GLN A 267 -1.22 3.47 -25.33
N THR A 268 -2.54 3.55 -25.40
CA THR A 268 -3.45 2.82 -24.51
C THR A 268 -4.12 1.66 -25.23
N TYR A 269 -4.13 0.48 -24.59
CA TYR A 269 -4.75 -0.75 -25.08
C TYR A 269 -5.78 -1.23 -24.06
N GLY A 270 -6.99 -1.54 -24.54
CA GLY A 270 -8.09 -2.07 -23.73
C GLY A 270 -8.23 -3.57 -23.89
N GLY A 271 -8.25 -4.32 -22.79
CA GLY A 271 -8.48 -5.76 -22.79
C GLY A 271 -8.34 -6.40 -21.41
N ASN A 272 -8.62 -7.69 -21.32
CA ASN A 272 -8.39 -8.50 -20.13
C ASN A 272 -7.08 -9.30 -20.29
N PHE A 273 -6.06 -9.01 -19.47
CA PHE A 273 -4.74 -9.63 -19.62
C PHE A 273 -4.70 -11.13 -19.32
N PHE A 274 -5.75 -11.69 -18.70
CA PHE A 274 -5.88 -13.13 -18.48
C PHE A 274 -6.38 -13.87 -19.72
N THR A 275 -7.29 -13.25 -20.48
CA THR A 275 -7.99 -13.91 -21.60
C THR A 275 -7.51 -13.42 -22.97
N ASP A 276 -7.33 -12.11 -23.10
CA ASP A 276 -7.13 -11.44 -24.38
C ASP A 276 -5.64 -11.39 -24.76
N THR A 277 -5.35 -11.39 -26.05
CA THR A 277 -3.98 -11.31 -26.57
C THR A 277 -3.30 -10.03 -26.09
N LEU A 278 -2.11 -10.17 -25.49
CA LEU A 278 -1.31 -9.04 -25.03
C LEU A 278 -0.59 -8.36 -26.21
N PRO A 279 -0.43 -7.03 -26.22
CA PRO A 279 0.35 -6.34 -27.26
C PRO A 279 1.81 -6.78 -27.28
N GLU A 280 2.32 -7.10 -28.47
CA GLU A 280 3.73 -7.47 -28.68
C GLU A 280 4.63 -6.25 -28.93
N GLY A 281 5.93 -6.39 -28.69
CA GLY A 281 6.95 -5.37 -29.04
C GLY A 281 7.44 -4.49 -27.88
N ALA A 282 6.99 -4.75 -26.66
CA ALA A 282 7.61 -4.21 -25.46
C ALA A 282 8.84 -5.05 -25.08
N ASP A 283 9.96 -4.39 -24.75
CA ASP A 283 11.16 -5.04 -24.20
C ASP A 283 11.25 -4.89 -22.66
N LEU A 284 10.36 -4.09 -22.07
CA LEU A 284 10.09 -4.07 -20.65
C LEU A 284 8.59 -4.12 -20.39
N ILE A 285 8.14 -5.09 -19.59
CA ILE A 285 6.78 -5.14 -19.07
C ILE A 285 6.81 -4.85 -17.57
N SER A 286 5.89 -4.02 -17.07
CA SER A 286 5.69 -3.84 -15.63
C SER A 286 4.35 -4.39 -15.14
N LEU A 287 4.39 -4.88 -13.90
CA LEU A 287 3.23 -5.25 -13.08
C LEU A 287 3.35 -4.45 -11.77
N VAL A 288 2.76 -3.26 -11.74
CA VAL A 288 2.79 -2.36 -10.57
C VAL A 288 1.52 -2.51 -9.76
N ARG A 289 1.62 -3.12 -8.56
CA ARG A 289 0.49 -3.43 -7.67
C ARG A 289 -0.63 -4.27 -8.31
N VAL A 290 -0.27 -5.12 -9.27
CA VAL A 290 -1.21 -6.04 -9.92
C VAL A 290 -1.25 -7.38 -9.19
N VAL A 291 -0.09 -8.03 -9.04
CA VAL A 291 0.03 -9.40 -8.51
C VAL A 291 -0.55 -9.51 -7.10
N HIS A 292 -0.37 -8.48 -6.28
CA HIS A 292 -0.90 -8.38 -4.92
C HIS A 292 -2.43 -8.58 -4.81
N ASP A 293 -3.19 -8.23 -5.85
CA ASP A 293 -4.67 -8.24 -5.83
C ASP A 293 -5.29 -9.52 -6.44
N HIS A 294 -4.45 -10.42 -6.98
CA HIS A 294 -4.88 -11.64 -7.68
C HIS A 294 -4.47 -12.92 -6.94
N ASN A 295 -5.19 -14.01 -7.19
CA ASN A 295 -4.90 -15.31 -6.58
C ASN A 295 -3.68 -15.98 -7.24
N ASP A 296 -3.04 -16.91 -6.53
CA ASP A 296 -1.78 -17.53 -6.96
C ASP A 296 -1.88 -18.17 -8.35
N GLU A 297 -3.02 -18.78 -8.69
CA GLU A 297 -3.22 -19.44 -9.99
C GLU A 297 -3.28 -18.42 -11.14
N ASP A 298 -4.07 -17.36 -10.96
CA ASP A 298 -4.19 -16.27 -11.93
C ASP A 298 -2.81 -15.64 -12.21
N ILE A 299 -2.01 -15.44 -11.17
CA ILE A 299 -0.66 -14.86 -11.30
C ILE A 299 0.26 -15.78 -12.08
N ARG A 300 0.24 -17.09 -11.82
CA ARG A 300 1.08 -18.03 -12.59
C ARG A 300 0.76 -17.96 -14.07
N GLN A 301 -0.53 -17.93 -14.42
CA GLN A 301 -0.98 -17.80 -15.80
C GLN A 301 -0.55 -16.46 -16.40
N LEU A 302 -0.73 -15.36 -15.68
CA LEU A 302 -0.31 -14.03 -16.12
C LEU A 302 1.21 -13.95 -16.36
N LEU A 303 2.02 -14.44 -15.42
CA LEU A 303 3.48 -14.41 -15.55
C LEU A 303 3.96 -15.25 -16.74
N ALA A 304 3.33 -16.40 -17.00
CA ALA A 304 3.62 -17.21 -18.19
C ALA A 304 3.28 -16.47 -19.49
N ARG A 305 2.12 -15.79 -19.56
CA ARG A 305 1.73 -14.97 -20.71
C ARG A 305 2.71 -13.81 -20.93
N VAL A 306 3.11 -13.12 -19.86
CA VAL A 306 4.12 -12.06 -19.91
C VAL A 306 5.45 -12.59 -20.46
N ARG A 307 5.89 -13.77 -20.02
CA ARG A 307 7.11 -14.40 -20.53
C ARG A 307 7.02 -14.70 -22.03
N GLN A 308 5.85 -15.10 -22.54
CA GLN A 308 5.64 -15.43 -23.94
C GLN A 308 5.74 -14.22 -24.86
N VAL A 309 5.25 -13.05 -24.44
CA VAL A 309 5.26 -11.82 -25.27
C VAL A 309 6.55 -11.01 -25.15
N LEU A 310 7.34 -11.23 -24.10
CA LEU A 310 8.65 -10.60 -23.97
C LEU A 310 9.65 -11.20 -24.96
N PRO A 311 10.49 -10.38 -25.62
CA PRO A 311 11.62 -10.88 -26.40
C PRO A 311 12.65 -11.57 -25.50
N GLU A 312 13.61 -12.29 -26.09
CA GLU A 312 14.65 -13.02 -25.34
C GLU A 312 15.48 -12.13 -24.39
N GLN A 313 15.68 -10.87 -24.75
CA GLN A 313 16.39 -9.88 -23.94
C GLN A 313 15.45 -8.99 -23.11
N GLY A 314 14.14 -9.25 -23.18
CA GLY A 314 13.13 -8.48 -22.46
C GLY A 314 13.19 -8.70 -20.96
N ALA A 315 12.55 -7.81 -20.21
CA ALA A 315 12.48 -7.88 -18.75
C ALA A 315 11.06 -7.66 -18.23
N LEU A 316 10.78 -8.26 -17.08
CA LEU A 316 9.60 -7.99 -16.27
C LEU A 316 10.00 -7.23 -15.01
N LEU A 317 9.43 -6.04 -14.80
CA LEU A 317 9.50 -5.29 -13.56
C LEU A 317 8.23 -5.56 -12.73
N LEU A 318 8.38 -6.19 -11.58
CA LEU A 318 7.30 -6.44 -10.64
C LEU A 318 7.49 -5.53 -9.42
N ALA A 319 6.49 -4.73 -9.08
CA ALA A 319 6.58 -3.81 -7.97
C ALA A 319 5.31 -3.78 -7.13
N GLU A 320 5.41 -4.16 -5.86
CA GLU A 320 4.26 -4.23 -4.94
C GLU A 320 4.70 -4.25 -3.46
N PRO A 321 3.79 -4.03 -2.50
CA PRO A 321 4.06 -4.38 -1.10
C PRO A 321 4.34 -5.88 -1.00
N MET A 322 5.42 -6.26 -0.30
CA MET A 322 5.76 -7.68 -0.09
C MET A 322 5.74 -8.01 1.39
N SER A 323 5.17 -9.17 1.73
CA SER A 323 5.20 -9.77 3.07
C SER A 323 6.64 -10.08 3.52
N GLY A 324 6.86 -10.12 4.83
CA GLY A 324 8.18 -10.41 5.41
C GLY A 324 9.25 -9.35 5.14
N THR A 325 8.84 -8.14 4.76
CA THR A 325 9.75 -7.03 4.53
C THR A 325 10.21 -6.43 5.87
N SER A 326 11.52 -6.49 6.12
CA SER A 326 12.13 -5.99 7.35
C SER A 326 11.77 -4.53 7.61
N GLY A 327 11.16 -4.24 8.75
CA GLY A 327 10.73 -2.89 9.14
C GLY A 327 9.37 -2.45 8.58
N ALA A 328 8.72 -3.28 7.75
CA ALA A 328 7.40 -3.03 7.16
C ALA A 328 6.43 -4.20 7.39
N GLU A 329 6.76 -5.11 8.31
CA GLU A 329 5.98 -6.33 8.58
C GLU A 329 4.52 -6.04 8.94
N PRO A 330 4.19 -5.05 9.80
CA PRO A 330 2.78 -4.74 10.12
C PRO A 330 1.96 -4.29 8.90
N ILE A 331 2.58 -3.64 7.92
CA ILE A 331 1.87 -3.17 6.72
C ILE A 331 1.60 -4.35 5.78
N GLY A 332 2.60 -5.19 5.54
CA GLY A 332 2.45 -6.37 4.70
C GLY A 332 1.51 -7.42 5.32
N ASP A 333 1.79 -7.84 6.55
CA ASP A 333 1.16 -9.04 7.11
C ASP A 333 -0.15 -8.73 7.84
N ALA A 334 -0.22 -7.61 8.57
CA ALA A 334 -1.43 -7.26 9.32
C ALA A 334 -2.39 -6.43 8.46
N TYR A 335 -1.97 -5.27 7.96
CA TYR A 335 -2.85 -4.40 7.19
C TYR A 335 -3.27 -5.02 5.85
N PHE A 336 -2.32 -5.29 4.96
CA PHE A 336 -2.64 -5.87 3.65
C PHE A 336 -3.16 -7.30 3.73
N GLY A 337 -2.74 -8.07 4.74
CA GLY A 337 -3.28 -9.41 5.01
C GLY A 337 -4.79 -9.40 5.25
N PHE A 338 -5.27 -8.55 6.16
CA PHE A 338 -6.70 -8.43 6.42
C PHE A 338 -7.44 -7.69 5.31
N TYR A 339 -6.84 -6.67 4.69
CA TYR A 339 -7.46 -5.92 3.60
C TYR A 339 -7.78 -6.83 2.41
N LEU A 340 -6.81 -7.61 1.94
CA LEU A 340 -6.99 -8.49 0.79
C LEU A 340 -7.91 -9.68 1.10
N TYR A 341 -7.82 -10.19 2.33
CA TYR A 341 -8.75 -11.22 2.79
C TYR A 341 -10.20 -10.70 2.79
N ALA A 342 -10.43 -9.49 3.32
CA ALA A 342 -11.73 -8.83 3.25
C ALA A 342 -12.14 -8.55 1.80
N MET A 343 -11.21 -8.20 0.91
CA MET A 343 -11.50 -8.04 -0.53
C MET A 343 -11.92 -9.35 -1.21
N GLY A 344 -11.58 -10.51 -0.63
CA GLY A 344 -11.95 -11.84 -1.12
C GLY A 344 -11.07 -12.34 -2.27
N ARG A 345 -9.94 -11.68 -2.55
CA ARG A 345 -8.98 -12.07 -3.59
C ARG A 345 -7.59 -11.52 -3.27
N GLY A 346 -6.57 -12.19 -3.76
CA GLY A 346 -5.19 -11.78 -3.52
C GLY A 346 -4.70 -12.09 -2.12
N ARG A 347 -3.39 -11.92 -1.92
CA ARG A 347 -2.72 -12.00 -0.61
C ARG A 347 -1.36 -11.31 -0.68
N PRO A 348 -0.85 -10.81 0.46
CA PRO A 348 0.55 -10.41 0.55
C PRO A 348 1.44 -11.63 0.27
N ARG A 349 2.48 -11.44 -0.56
CA ARG A 349 3.47 -12.47 -0.87
C ARG A 349 4.85 -12.03 -0.48
N THR A 350 5.66 -12.97 -0.03
CA THR A 350 7.08 -12.73 0.24
C THR A 350 7.86 -12.62 -1.08
N ALA A 351 9.01 -11.97 -1.04
CA ALA A 351 9.91 -11.89 -2.20
C ALA A 351 10.37 -13.27 -2.69
N ASP A 352 10.46 -14.27 -1.81
CA ASP A 352 10.87 -15.63 -2.18
C ASP A 352 9.75 -16.40 -2.89
N GLU A 353 8.48 -16.22 -2.48
CA GLU A 353 7.33 -16.77 -3.20
C GLU A 353 7.21 -16.18 -4.61
N LEU A 354 7.33 -14.85 -4.74
CA LEU A 354 7.29 -14.19 -6.04
C LEU A 354 8.43 -14.63 -6.95
N ARG A 355 9.64 -14.79 -6.38
CA ARG A 355 10.79 -15.34 -7.11
C ARG A 355 10.52 -16.76 -7.61
N ALA A 356 9.89 -17.61 -6.81
CA ALA A 356 9.53 -18.96 -7.22
C ALA A 356 8.53 -18.93 -8.39
N MET A 357 7.47 -18.13 -8.29
CA MET A 357 6.47 -17.98 -9.37
C MET A 357 7.10 -17.44 -10.68
N LEU A 358 8.03 -16.49 -10.57
CA LEU A 358 8.77 -15.98 -11.74
C LEU A 358 9.68 -17.06 -12.35
N SER A 359 10.33 -17.88 -11.54
CA SER A 359 11.12 -19.01 -12.04
C SER A 359 10.26 -20.07 -12.72
N GLU A 360 9.09 -20.39 -12.16
CA GLU A 360 8.10 -21.27 -12.79
C GLU A 360 7.64 -20.74 -14.16
N ALA A 361 7.49 -19.42 -14.28
CA ALA A 361 7.11 -18.75 -15.53
C ALA A 361 8.25 -18.66 -16.57
N GLY A 362 9.47 -19.14 -16.27
CA GLY A 362 10.58 -19.17 -17.23
C GLY A 362 11.53 -17.97 -17.19
N PHE A 363 11.57 -17.24 -16.07
CA PHE A 363 12.60 -16.22 -15.80
C PHE A 363 13.76 -16.82 -14.98
N SER A 364 15.01 -16.70 -15.43
CA SER A 364 16.18 -17.24 -14.71
C SER A 364 16.92 -16.20 -13.86
N ARG A 365 16.93 -14.93 -14.29
CA ARG A 365 17.68 -13.84 -13.64
C ARG A 365 16.73 -12.92 -12.89
N ILE A 366 16.44 -13.29 -11.64
CA ILE A 366 15.49 -12.58 -10.77
C ILE A 366 16.25 -11.83 -9.69
N GLN A 367 16.10 -10.52 -9.64
CA GLN A 367 16.80 -9.64 -8.71
C GLN A 367 15.81 -8.75 -7.97
N LEU A 368 15.93 -8.74 -6.65
CA LEU A 368 15.21 -7.80 -5.81
C LEU A 368 16.09 -6.56 -5.66
N LEU A 369 15.59 -5.42 -6.11
CA LEU A 369 16.34 -4.18 -6.14
C LEU A 369 16.27 -3.49 -4.77
N PRO A 370 17.37 -2.83 -4.33
CA PRO A 370 17.33 -2.00 -3.15
C PRO A 370 16.49 -0.76 -3.43
N ASN A 371 15.61 -0.42 -2.51
CA ASN A 371 14.81 0.80 -2.57
C ASN A 371 14.84 1.49 -1.18
N ARG A 372 14.77 2.82 -1.18
CA ARG A 372 15.05 3.66 0.00
C ARG A 372 14.02 3.46 1.11
N THR A 373 12.76 3.26 0.71
CA THR A 373 11.63 3.13 1.64
C THR A 373 10.78 1.93 1.24
N PRO A 374 11.16 0.69 1.65
CA PRO A 374 10.44 -0.53 1.29
C PRO A 374 9.16 -0.73 2.09
N LEU A 375 8.35 0.32 2.24
CA LEU A 375 7.15 0.34 3.07
C LEU A 375 5.92 -0.11 2.28
N LEU A 376 5.66 0.56 1.17
CA LEU A 376 4.48 0.33 0.31
C LEU A 376 4.85 -0.32 -1.03
N THR A 377 6.13 -0.49 -1.32
CA THR A 377 6.60 -1.10 -2.56
C THR A 377 8.00 -1.66 -2.38
N ARG A 378 8.23 -2.82 -2.98
CA ARG A 378 9.55 -3.35 -3.30
C ARG A 378 9.59 -3.69 -4.76
N VAL A 379 10.77 -3.59 -5.36
CA VAL A 379 10.93 -3.69 -6.80
C VAL A 379 11.75 -4.93 -7.13
N MET A 380 11.22 -5.77 -8.01
CA MET A 380 11.90 -6.94 -8.53
C MET A 380 12.02 -6.83 -10.04
N ILE A 381 13.19 -7.14 -10.57
CA ILE A 381 13.43 -7.27 -12.01
C ILE A 381 13.69 -8.73 -12.33
N ALA A 382 12.99 -9.26 -13.32
CA ALA A 382 13.12 -10.62 -13.80
C ALA A 382 13.47 -10.60 -15.28
N ARG A 383 14.49 -11.37 -15.66
CA ARG A 383 14.89 -11.57 -17.05
C ARG A 383 14.93 -13.06 -17.38
N PRO A 384 14.72 -13.43 -18.65
CA PRO A 384 14.96 -14.77 -19.14
C PRO A 384 16.32 -15.30 -18.70
#